data_AF-A0A329UB70-F1
#
_entry.id   AF-A0A329UB70-F1
#
_cell.length_a   1.000
_cell.length_b   1.000
_cell.length_c   1.000
_cell.angle_alpha   90.00
_cell.angle_beta   90.00
_cell.angle_gamma   90.00
#
_symmetry.space_group_name_H-M   'P 1'
#
loop_
_entity.id
_entity.type
_entity.pdbx_description
1 polymer ?
#
loop_
_entity_poly.entity_id
_entity_poly.type
_entity_poly.pdbx_seq_one_letter_code
_entity_poly.pdbx_strand_id
1 'polypeptide(L)'
;MAKENDAPTEIETITLTMSRPVAEAVQTACEWYLRLHMGQFWDLAEDLCFAKFYSDAENNAFQSEEQRKNAFNVAIGRRNTMLLEMERLYSRCVLPAPTSDVMKVPYRAEQVWLAIRHALAWHDKPEGDPWNVCFDKPLNRSDQPQPVVKLNEKQEAKK
;
A
#
# COMPACT_ATOMS: atom_id res chain seq x y z
N MET A 1 31.57 -39.82 15.37
CA MET A 1 30.21 -39.24 15.29
C MET A 1 30.37 -37.75 15.09
N ALA A 2 30.21 -37.26 13.86
CA ALA A 2 30.21 -35.83 13.59
C ALA A 2 28.82 -35.30 13.96
N LYS A 3 28.76 -34.21 14.74
CA LYS A 3 27.51 -33.47 14.95
C LYS A 3 27.09 -32.88 13.61
N GLU A 4 25.94 -33.27 13.09
CA GLU A 4 25.28 -32.54 12.01
C GLU A 4 25.02 -31.11 12.51
N ASN A 5 25.54 -30.14 11.77
CA ASN A 5 25.27 -28.73 12.01
C ASN A 5 23.80 -28.49 11.62
N ASP A 6 22.93 -28.37 12.61
CA ASP A 6 21.50 -28.02 12.48
C ASP A 6 21.29 -26.53 12.06
N ALA A 7 22.12 -26.02 11.16
CA ALA A 7 21.91 -24.70 10.60
C ALA A 7 20.72 -24.78 9.61
N PRO A 8 19.68 -23.93 9.76
CA PRO A 8 18.55 -23.95 8.85
C PRO A 8 19.02 -23.66 7.42
N THR A 9 18.49 -24.42 6.46
CA THR A 9 18.80 -24.28 5.03
C THR A 9 18.56 -22.86 4.54
N GLU A 10 19.47 -22.33 3.72
CA GLU A 10 19.29 -21.03 3.07
C GLU A 10 18.05 -21.04 2.17
N ILE A 11 17.13 -20.11 2.39
CA ILE A 11 15.93 -19.93 1.58
C ILE A 11 16.18 -18.80 0.59
N GLU A 12 16.26 -19.13 -0.70
CA GLU A 12 16.49 -18.15 -1.76
C GLU A 12 15.19 -17.44 -2.21
N THR A 13 14.07 -18.16 -2.26
CA THR A 13 12.77 -17.63 -2.73
C THR A 13 11.59 -18.18 -1.92
N ILE A 14 10.50 -17.41 -1.84
CA ILE A 14 9.27 -17.76 -1.14
C ILE A 14 8.10 -17.61 -2.11
N THR A 15 7.18 -18.59 -2.13
CA THR A 15 5.89 -18.47 -2.83
C THR A 15 4.78 -18.28 -1.81
N LEU A 16 4.04 -17.18 -1.94
CA LEU A 16 2.91 -16.83 -1.07
C LEU A 16 1.62 -16.80 -1.88
N THR A 17 0.59 -17.51 -1.40
CA THR A 17 -0.76 -17.47 -1.98
C THR A 17 -1.67 -16.68 -1.06
N MET A 18 -2.46 -15.78 -1.63
CA MET A 18 -3.39 -14.91 -0.92
C MET A 18 -4.66 -14.71 -1.74
N SER A 19 -5.78 -14.41 -1.06
CA SER A 19 -6.98 -13.95 -1.75
C SER A 19 -6.77 -12.54 -2.29
N ARG A 20 -7.56 -12.13 -3.29
CA ARG A 20 -7.50 -10.78 -3.85
C ARG A 20 -7.63 -9.67 -2.79
N PRO A 21 -8.61 -9.72 -1.85
CA PRO A 21 -8.70 -8.69 -0.81
C PRO A 21 -7.49 -8.63 0.12
N VAL A 22 -6.85 -9.78 0.40
CA VAL A 22 -5.61 -9.80 1.20
C VAL A 22 -4.45 -9.22 0.40
N ALA A 23 -4.37 -9.49 -0.90
CA ALA A 23 -3.36 -8.88 -1.77
C ALA A 23 -3.49 -7.36 -1.84
N GLU A 24 -4.72 -6.85 -1.95
CA GLU A 24 -5.01 -5.41 -1.90
C GLU A 24 -4.59 -4.79 -0.56
N ALA A 25 -4.86 -5.46 0.56
CA ALA A 25 -4.42 -5.00 1.88
C ALA A 25 -2.88 -4.99 2.01
N VAL A 26 -2.19 -6.03 1.52
CA VAL A 26 -0.71 -6.08 1.49
C VAL A 26 -0.15 -4.97 0.59
N GLN A 27 -0.76 -4.75 -0.58
CA GLN A 27 -0.41 -3.68 -1.49
C GLN A 27 -0.46 -2.31 -0.78
N THR A 28 -1.56 -1.98 -0.11
CA THR A 28 -1.72 -0.73 0.64
C THR A 28 -0.73 -0.61 1.80
N ALA A 29 -0.50 -1.70 2.55
CA ALA A 29 0.45 -1.68 3.66
C ALA A 29 1.90 -1.41 3.19
N CYS A 30 2.30 -2.02 2.07
CA CYS A 30 3.60 -1.78 1.46
C CYS A 30 3.76 -0.35 0.94
N GLU A 31 2.71 0.21 0.34
CA GLU A 31 2.69 1.63 -0.07
C GLU A 31 2.84 2.57 1.14
N TRP A 32 2.06 2.35 2.19
CA TRP A 32 2.13 3.16 3.41
C TRP A 32 3.51 3.08 4.06
N TYR A 33 4.11 1.89 4.14
CA TYR A 33 5.46 1.73 4.66
C TYR A 33 6.48 2.58 3.88
N LEU A 34 6.41 2.55 2.54
CA LEU A 34 7.26 3.39 1.69
C LEU A 34 7.02 4.87 1.95
N ARG A 35 5.75 5.31 1.92
CA ARG A 35 5.37 6.73 2.03
C ARG A 35 5.74 7.33 3.39
N LEU A 36 5.59 6.56 4.47
CA LEU A 36 6.06 6.95 5.81
C LEU A 36 7.55 7.26 5.83
N HIS A 37 8.37 6.41 5.19
CA HIS A 37 9.82 6.62 5.07
C HIS A 37 10.20 7.76 4.11
N MET A 38 9.30 8.18 3.23
CA MET A 38 9.46 9.34 2.35
C MET A 38 8.94 10.65 2.96
N GLY A 39 8.32 10.61 4.14
CA GLY A 39 7.65 11.77 4.73
C GLY A 39 6.39 12.20 3.98
N GLN A 40 5.76 11.29 3.23
CA GLN A 40 4.53 11.54 2.48
C GLN A 40 3.34 11.08 3.30
N PHE A 41 2.64 12.02 3.95
CA PHE A 41 1.56 11.71 4.89
C PHE A 41 0.15 11.98 4.37
N TRP A 42 0.03 12.52 3.15
CA TRP A 42 -1.27 12.94 2.62
C TRP A 42 -2.26 11.77 2.56
N ASP A 43 -1.90 10.65 1.92
CA ASP A 43 -2.82 9.52 1.75
C ASP A 43 -3.17 8.88 3.09
N LEU A 44 -2.17 8.73 3.98
CA LEU A 44 -2.39 8.23 5.35
C LEU A 44 -3.39 9.11 6.13
N ALA A 45 -3.21 10.43 6.10
CA ALA A 45 -4.08 11.36 6.81
C ALA A 45 -5.48 11.36 6.21
N GLU A 46 -5.60 11.26 4.88
CA GLU A 46 -6.89 11.13 4.19
C GLU A 46 -7.60 9.84 4.60
N ASP A 47 -6.98 8.68 4.39
CA ASP A 47 -7.56 7.37 4.67
C ASP A 47 -8.07 7.27 6.11
N LEU A 48 -7.27 7.71 7.09
CA LEU A 48 -7.66 7.66 8.50
C LEU A 48 -8.75 8.66 8.86
N CYS A 49 -8.64 9.92 8.42
CA CYS A 49 -9.58 10.97 8.82
C CYS A 49 -10.92 10.85 8.11
N PHE A 50 -10.94 10.28 6.90
CA PHE A 50 -12.15 10.07 6.12
C PHE A 50 -12.80 8.70 6.31
N ALA A 51 -12.13 7.73 6.94
CA ALA A 51 -12.67 6.36 7.12
C ALA A 51 -14.13 6.34 7.59
N LYS A 52 -14.46 7.11 8.65
CA LYS A 52 -15.84 7.21 9.14
C LYS A 52 -16.77 7.85 8.12
N PHE A 53 -16.35 8.95 7.48
CA PHE A 53 -17.18 9.64 6.50
C PHE A 53 -17.53 8.72 5.32
N TYR A 54 -16.54 7.99 4.79
CA TYR A 54 -16.77 7.03 3.71
C TYR A 54 -17.62 5.86 4.15
N SER A 55 -17.38 5.30 5.34
CA SER A 55 -18.22 4.25 5.93
C SER A 55 -19.68 4.71 6.07
N ASP A 56 -19.92 5.91 6.60
CA ASP A 56 -21.27 6.46 6.75
C ASP A 56 -21.92 6.72 5.37
N ALA A 57 -21.14 7.13 4.37
CA ALA A 57 -21.62 7.35 3.01
C ALA A 57 -22.01 6.03 2.31
N GLU A 58 -21.16 5.02 2.38
CA GLU A 58 -21.40 3.68 1.80
C GLU A 58 -22.64 3.02 2.40
N ASN A 59 -22.87 3.22 3.70
CA ASN A 59 -24.02 2.66 4.42
C ASN A 59 -25.26 3.56 4.43
N ASN A 60 -25.28 4.65 3.63
CA ASN A 60 -26.39 5.61 3.58
C ASN A 60 -26.84 6.14 4.96
N ALA A 61 -25.88 6.38 5.87
CA ALA A 61 -26.15 6.75 7.27
C ALA A 61 -26.50 8.25 7.46
N PHE A 62 -26.29 9.08 6.44
CA PHE A 62 -26.63 10.51 6.50
C PHE A 62 -28.13 10.72 6.27
N GLN A 63 -28.77 11.41 7.20
CA GLN A 63 -30.20 11.73 7.16
C GLN A 63 -30.49 13.02 6.38
N SER A 64 -29.48 13.85 6.14
CA SER A 64 -29.59 15.09 5.36
C SER A 64 -28.28 15.48 4.69
N GLU A 65 -28.36 16.30 3.65
CA GLU A 65 -27.19 16.84 2.95
C GLU A 65 -26.39 17.79 3.87
N GLU A 66 -27.05 18.51 4.77
CA GLU A 66 -26.38 19.34 5.78
C GLU A 66 -25.54 18.49 6.75
N GLN A 67 -26.08 17.37 7.22
CA GLN A 67 -25.33 16.43 8.07
C GLN A 67 -24.10 15.89 7.33
N ARG A 68 -24.27 15.49 6.07
CA ARG A 68 -23.19 14.99 5.22
C ARG A 68 -22.10 16.06 5.03
N LYS A 69 -22.48 17.29 4.70
CA LYS A 69 -21.55 18.41 4.53
C LYS A 69 -20.79 18.73 5.82
N ASN A 70 -21.48 18.70 6.96
CA ASN A 70 -20.83 18.91 8.26
C ASN A 70 -19.82 17.80 8.58
N ALA A 71 -20.18 16.53 8.34
CA ALA A 71 -19.26 15.41 8.52
C ALA A 71 -18.03 15.51 7.60
N PHE A 72 -18.22 15.90 6.34
CA PHE A 72 -17.13 16.15 5.39
C PHE A 72 -16.20 17.27 5.88
N ASN A 73 -16.76 18.41 6.31
CA ASN A 73 -15.97 19.54 6.83
C ASN A 73 -15.15 19.13 8.07
N VAL A 74 -15.72 18.31 8.96
CA VAL A 74 -14.99 17.77 10.10
C VAL A 74 -13.85 16.85 9.65
N ALA A 75 -14.09 15.97 8.68
CA ALA A 75 -13.06 15.06 8.14
C ALA A 75 -11.91 15.85 7.48
N ILE A 76 -12.21 16.83 6.62
CA ILE A 76 -11.23 17.73 6.00
C ILE A 76 -10.41 18.46 7.06
N GLY A 77 -11.08 19.05 8.07
CA GLY A 77 -10.40 19.78 9.14
C GLY A 77 -9.40 18.88 9.88
N ARG A 78 -9.82 17.67 10.25
CA ARG A 78 -8.96 16.67 10.91
C ARG A 78 -7.81 16.22 10.03
N ARG A 79 -8.07 15.93 8.75
CA ARG A 79 -7.04 15.54 7.77
C ARG A 79 -5.96 16.61 7.65
N ASN A 80 -6.36 17.87 7.49
CA ASN A 80 -5.44 18.99 7.36
C ASN A 80 -4.60 19.19 8.63
N THR A 81 -5.22 19.10 9.81
CA THR A 81 -4.49 19.18 11.09
C THR A 81 -3.50 18.03 11.24
N MET A 82 -3.92 16.79 10.97
CA MET A 82 -3.06 15.62 11.07
C MET A 82 -1.88 15.71 10.11
N LEU A 83 -2.12 16.04 8.84
CA LEU A 83 -1.08 16.20 7.83
C LEU A 83 -0.03 17.22 8.28
N LEU A 84 -0.46 18.43 8.68
CA LEU A 84 0.44 19.51 9.08
C LEU A 84 1.31 19.12 10.28
N GLU A 85 0.71 18.51 11.31
CA GLU A 85 1.45 18.13 12.52
C GLU A 85 2.40 16.96 12.25
N MET A 86 2.01 16.00 11.40
CA MET A 86 2.90 14.91 10.98
C MET A 86 4.10 15.41 10.18
N GLU A 87 3.89 16.28 9.20
CA GLU A 87 4.96 16.90 8.41
C GLU A 87 5.91 17.72 9.31
N ARG A 88 5.34 18.48 10.24
CA ARG A 88 6.11 19.26 11.22
C ARG A 88 6.94 18.38 12.14
N LEU A 89 6.39 17.29 12.64
CA LEU A 89 7.13 16.36 13.50
C LEU A 89 8.20 15.61 12.70
N TYR A 90 7.85 15.12 11.52
CA TYR A 90 8.78 14.40 10.65
C TYR A 90 10.00 15.27 10.30
N SER A 91 9.78 16.49 9.82
CA SER A 91 10.87 17.42 9.48
C SER A 91 11.77 17.80 10.66
N ARG A 92 11.23 17.77 11.89
CA ARG A 92 12.00 18.11 13.10
C ARG A 92 12.74 16.93 13.72
N CYS A 93 12.17 15.73 13.61
CA CYS A 93 12.63 14.56 14.36
C CYS A 93 13.37 13.55 13.49
N VAL A 94 13.07 13.47 12.19
CA VAL A 94 13.74 12.54 11.29
C VAL A 94 15.04 13.17 10.81
N LEU A 95 16.16 12.57 11.22
CA LEU A 95 17.48 13.02 10.84
C LEU A 95 17.74 12.72 9.36
N PRO A 96 18.36 13.65 8.62
CA PRO A 96 18.76 13.38 7.25
C PRO A 96 19.82 12.25 7.25
N ALA A 97 19.59 11.25 6.41
CA ALA A 97 20.53 10.16 6.16
C ALA A 97 20.58 9.90 4.65
N PRO A 98 21.66 9.31 4.12
CA PRO A 98 21.73 8.94 2.71
C PRO A 98 20.54 8.04 2.34
N THR A 99 19.89 8.36 1.22
CA THR A 99 18.76 7.57 0.70
C THR A 99 19.12 6.10 0.53
N SER A 100 20.37 5.79 0.17
CA SER A 100 20.89 4.42 0.08
C SER A 100 20.75 3.61 1.37
N ASP A 101 20.80 4.30 2.52
CA ASP A 101 20.89 3.65 3.83
C ASP A 101 19.49 3.46 4.41
N VAL A 102 18.62 4.47 4.25
CA VAL A 102 17.27 4.46 4.84
C VAL A 102 16.18 3.91 3.93
N MET A 103 16.39 3.90 2.60
CA MET A 103 15.37 3.45 1.65
C MET A 103 15.54 2.00 1.19
N LYS A 104 16.60 1.31 1.61
CA LYS A 104 16.86 -0.08 1.20
C LYS A 104 15.67 -1.00 1.47
N VAL A 105 15.13 -0.97 2.69
CA VAL A 105 13.96 -1.79 3.06
C VAL A 105 12.65 -1.22 2.49
N PRO A 106 12.38 0.10 2.56
CA PRO A 106 11.24 0.70 1.89
C PRO A 106 11.12 0.37 0.40
N TYR A 107 12.22 0.38 -0.36
CA TYR A 107 12.20 0.02 -1.78
C TYR A 107 11.91 -1.46 -2.03
N ARG A 108 12.22 -2.35 -1.10
CA ARG A 108 11.78 -3.76 -1.20
C ARG A 108 10.27 -3.88 -1.00
N ALA A 109 9.68 -3.11 -0.07
CA ALA A 109 8.23 -3.04 0.08
C ALA A 109 7.56 -2.41 -1.15
N GLU A 110 8.16 -1.37 -1.73
CA GLU A 110 7.69 -0.77 -2.97
C GLU A 110 7.55 -1.80 -4.09
N GLN A 111 8.52 -2.72 -4.24
CA GLN A 111 8.43 -3.73 -5.28
C GLN A 111 7.18 -4.61 -5.14
N VAL A 112 6.81 -4.97 -3.91
CA VAL A 112 5.60 -5.75 -3.63
C VAL A 112 4.37 -4.93 -4.02
N TRP A 113 4.30 -3.67 -3.59
CA TRP A 113 3.24 -2.74 -3.95
C TRP A 113 3.08 -2.61 -5.47
N LEU A 114 4.15 -2.28 -6.18
CA LEU A 114 4.12 -2.07 -7.63
C LEU A 114 3.78 -3.35 -8.40
N ALA A 115 4.28 -4.51 -7.96
CA ALA A 115 4.01 -5.78 -8.63
C ALA A 115 2.53 -6.19 -8.52
N ILE A 116 1.94 -6.08 -7.32
CA ILE A 116 0.52 -6.40 -7.10
C ILE A 116 -0.35 -5.39 -7.86
N ARG A 117 -0.10 -4.09 -7.70
CA ARG A 117 -0.85 -3.01 -8.34
C ARG A 117 -0.87 -3.16 -9.87
N HIS A 118 0.28 -3.42 -10.48
CA HIS A 118 0.38 -3.60 -11.93
C HIS A 118 -0.37 -4.84 -12.42
N ALA A 119 -0.23 -5.98 -11.71
CA ALA A 119 -0.91 -7.21 -12.09
C ALA A 119 -2.45 -7.06 -11.99
N LEU A 120 -2.94 -6.44 -10.92
CA LEU A 120 -4.38 -6.21 -10.73
C LEU A 120 -4.94 -5.20 -11.73
N ALA A 121 -4.21 -4.12 -12.06
CA ALA A 121 -4.66 -3.15 -13.04
C ALA A 121 -4.89 -3.76 -14.43
N TRP A 122 -3.92 -4.55 -14.92
CA TRP A 122 -4.06 -5.26 -16.20
C TRP A 122 -5.12 -6.36 -16.17
N HIS A 123 -5.37 -6.96 -15.01
CA HIS A 123 -6.49 -7.90 -14.84
C HIS A 123 -7.84 -7.20 -14.91
N ASP A 124 -8.01 -6.09 -14.18
CA ASP A 124 -9.29 -5.39 -14.06
C ASP A 124 -9.66 -4.63 -15.34
N LYS A 125 -8.65 -4.17 -16.09
CA LYS A 125 -8.83 -3.43 -17.34
C LYS A 125 -7.82 -3.90 -18.40
N PRO A 126 -8.06 -5.04 -19.07
CA PRO A 126 -7.12 -5.62 -20.03
C PRO A 126 -6.80 -4.73 -21.24
N GLU A 127 -7.68 -3.80 -21.60
CA GLU A 127 -7.46 -2.80 -22.65
C GLU A 127 -6.44 -1.72 -22.28
N GLY A 128 -6.08 -1.63 -20.99
CA GLY A 128 -5.13 -0.67 -20.46
C GLY A 128 -5.69 0.73 -20.25
N ASP A 129 -4.87 1.59 -19.65
CA ASP A 129 -5.15 3.01 -19.52
C ASP A 129 -3.85 3.82 -19.64
N PRO A 130 -3.60 4.46 -20.81
CA PRO A 130 -2.38 5.23 -21.04
C PRO A 130 -2.19 6.41 -20.10
N TRP A 131 -3.24 6.85 -19.41
CA TRP A 131 -3.20 7.97 -18.47
C TRP A 131 -3.04 7.51 -17.02
N ASN A 132 -2.95 6.19 -16.79
CA ASN A 132 -2.85 5.63 -15.45
C ASN A 132 -1.53 4.86 -15.28
N VAL A 133 -0.71 5.36 -14.36
CA VAL A 133 0.61 4.79 -14.01
C VAL A 133 0.53 3.36 -13.44
N CYS A 134 -0.66 2.84 -13.13
CA CYS A 134 -0.87 1.44 -12.74
C CYS A 134 -0.55 0.44 -13.85
N PHE A 135 -0.63 0.85 -15.12
CA PHE A 135 -0.33 -0.02 -16.25
C PHE A 135 1.16 -0.01 -16.64
N ASP A 136 1.93 0.93 -16.11
CA ASP A 136 3.37 1.02 -16.36
C ASP A 136 4.12 -0.14 -15.71
N LYS A 137 5.10 -0.68 -16.44
CA LYS A 137 5.96 -1.74 -15.94
C LYS A 137 6.62 -1.32 -14.61
N PRO A 138 6.55 -2.15 -13.54
CA PRO A 138 7.15 -1.83 -12.26
C PRO A 138 8.63 -1.46 -12.37
N LEU A 139 8.99 -0.29 -11.82
CA LEU A 139 10.37 0.15 -11.69
C LEU A 139 11.03 -0.56 -10.49
N ASN A 140 12.17 -1.21 -10.71
CA ASN A 140 12.94 -1.81 -9.63
C ASN A 140 13.98 -0.84 -9.07
N ARG A 141 13.70 -0.26 -7.89
CA ARG A 141 14.63 0.59 -7.13
C ARG A 141 15.35 -0.13 -5.98
N SER A 142 15.04 -1.40 -5.75
CA SER A 142 15.58 -2.14 -4.62
C SER A 142 16.86 -2.89 -5.00
N ASP A 143 17.53 -3.44 -3.99
CA ASP A 143 18.69 -4.32 -4.15
C ASP A 143 18.31 -5.79 -4.38
N GLN A 144 17.03 -6.10 -4.63
CA GLN A 144 16.49 -7.44 -4.81
C GLN A 144 15.78 -7.59 -6.16
N PRO A 145 15.59 -8.81 -6.69
CA PRO A 145 14.79 -9.04 -7.90
C PRO A 145 13.34 -8.57 -7.75
N GLN A 146 12.70 -8.18 -8.85
CA GLN A 146 11.29 -7.81 -8.85
C GLN A 146 10.41 -9.04 -8.54
N PRO A 147 9.43 -8.95 -7.62
CA PRO A 147 8.47 -10.01 -7.37
C PRO A 147 7.62 -10.34 -8.60
N VAL A 148 7.23 -11.62 -8.72
CA VAL A 148 6.34 -12.11 -9.77
C VAL A 148 4.96 -12.38 -9.17
N VAL A 149 3.92 -11.78 -9.76
CA VAL A 149 2.53 -12.04 -9.39
C VAL A 149 1.90 -12.97 -10.42
N LYS A 150 1.35 -14.08 -9.94
CA LYS A 150 0.53 -15.01 -10.74
C LYS A 150 -0.91 -14.93 -10.25
N LEU A 151 -1.82 -14.54 -11.12
CA LEU A 151 -3.25 -14.48 -10.82
C LEU A 151 -3.88 -15.83 -11.18
N ASN A 152 -4.57 -16.43 -10.21
CA ASN A 152 -5.31 -17.67 -10.41
C ASN A 152 -6.81 -17.35 -10.41
N GLU A 153 -7.51 -17.76 -11.46
CA GLU A 153 -8.94 -17.56 -11.58
C GLU A 153 -9.69 -18.36 -10.50
N LYS A 154 -10.84 -17.82 -10.08
CA LYS A 154 -11.74 -18.53 -9.19
C LYS A 154 -12.26 -19.77 -9.92
N GLN A 155 -11.91 -20.95 -9.42
CA GLN A 155 -12.52 -22.18 -9.94
C GLN A 155 -14.01 -22.17 -9.59
N GLU A 156 -14.87 -22.07 -10.60
CA GLU A 156 -16.30 -22.31 -10.40
C GLU A 156 -16.46 -23.76 -9.93
N ALA A 157 -17.09 -23.95 -8.77
CA ALA A 157 -17.53 -25.28 -8.37
C ALA A 157 -18.48 -25.79 -9.46
N LYS A 158 -18.05 -26.78 -10.23
CA LYS A 158 -18.94 -27.52 -11.13
C LYS A 158 -20.12 -28.00 -10.28
N LYS A 159 -21.31 -27.43 -10.54
CA LYS A 159 -22.57 -27.93 -9.98
C LYS A 159 -22.86 -29.32 -10.49
#